data_AF-A0AAE1LEJ1-F1
#
_entry.id   AF-A0AAE1LEJ1-F1
#
_cell.length_a   1.000
_cell.length_b   1.000
_cell.length_c   1.000
_cell.angle_alpha   90.00
_cell.angle_beta   90.00
_cell.angle_gamma   90.00
#
_symmetry.space_group_name_H-M   'P 1'
#
loop_
_entity.id
_entity.type
_entity.pdbx_description
1 polymer ?
#
loop_
_entity_poly.entity_id
_entity_poly.type
_entity_poly.pdbx_seq_one_letter_code
_entity_poly.pdbx_strand_id
1 'polypeptide(L)'
;KGIPKEPRGNFLGFVEYSGKEFLGFTEADILNSVIDMNSNDLVGFNDFESKTTFSSVNVIGSCNHEHSLVVSPVTKRTLRVLSLFDGISSGLFVLENMLNIDIEVYFSSEIDKHALRLQSDRWSGKIVQLGDVRNITEELLLALGRIDLLIGGSPCNELSRVNWRRRSMHDPESSGHLIFNYVKIKDSLQRRVVASGLPFFWLFENTSHMEDDVLSDITSVMGSEPTTICASAFVPMNRKRNFWGNIPRMRDLCTYTDQTTGLELQDFLRPNRNANFSSVKTVTTNRSNLKKGVAKPVTMNGTESHLYVNEVESLMGFPIHYTDGCDLSVTQRLQLLGRSWCAPVVAKILEPLSEIYLQKRSLQEASQSDE
;
A
#
# COMPACT_ATOMS: atom_id res chain seq x y z
N LYS A 1 -36.44 -6.75 62.00
CA LYS A 1 -36.92 -5.44 61.48
C LYS A 1 -36.10 -5.09 60.24
N GLY A 2 -36.74 -4.76 59.12
CA GLY A 2 -36.20 -3.83 58.12
C GLY A 2 -35.34 -4.42 56.98
N ILE A 3 -35.86 -4.27 55.76
CA ILE A 3 -35.31 -4.58 54.42
C ILE A 3 -34.45 -3.37 53.89
N PRO A 4 -33.95 -3.26 52.62
CA PRO A 4 -32.80 -3.86 51.86
C PRO A 4 -31.80 -2.80 51.24
N LYS A 5 -30.91 -3.28 50.32
CA LYS A 5 -30.17 -2.63 49.17
C LYS A 5 -28.68 -2.33 49.43
N GLU A 6 -27.70 -2.49 48.53
CA GLU A 6 -27.54 -2.69 47.07
C GLU A 6 -26.08 -3.16 46.81
N PRO A 7 -25.71 -3.79 45.67
CA PRO A 7 -24.31 -4.12 45.36
C PRO A 7 -23.60 -2.91 44.72
N ARG A 8 -22.49 -2.44 45.31
CA ARG A 8 -21.62 -1.43 44.70
C ARG A 8 -20.34 -2.05 44.14
N GLY A 9 -20.21 -1.96 42.82
CA GLY A 9 -18.97 -1.62 42.12
C GLY A 9 -17.86 -2.66 42.11
N ASN A 10 -17.73 -3.37 40.98
CA ASN A 10 -16.47 -3.97 40.57
C ASN A 10 -15.43 -2.83 40.39
N PHE A 11 -14.43 -2.80 41.25
CA PHE A 11 -13.19 -2.06 41.01
C PHE A 11 -12.51 -2.71 39.79
N LEU A 12 -12.55 -2.03 38.64
CA LEU A 12 -11.59 -2.29 37.57
C LEU A 12 -10.20 -1.92 38.13
N GLY A 13 -9.35 -2.92 38.27
CA GLY A 13 -7.93 -2.72 38.53
C GLY A 13 -7.31 -1.95 37.38
N PHE A 14 -6.76 -0.77 37.67
CA PHE A 14 -5.86 -0.08 36.77
C PHE A 14 -4.61 -0.95 36.59
N VAL A 15 -4.37 -1.39 35.36
CA VAL A 15 -3.06 -1.95 34.99
C VAL A 15 -2.16 -0.77 34.66
N GLU A 16 -1.25 -0.43 35.58
CA GLU A 16 -0.14 0.47 35.31
C GLU A 16 0.74 -0.12 34.20
N TYR A 17 0.70 0.49 33.01
CA TYR A 17 1.67 0.22 31.96
C TYR A 17 2.94 1.02 32.25
N SER A 18 3.97 0.33 32.74
CA SER A 18 5.29 0.90 32.92
C SER A 18 6.08 0.89 31.60
N GLY A 19 6.48 2.10 31.20
CA GLY A 19 7.53 2.47 30.25
C GLY A 19 8.06 1.44 29.25
N LYS A 20 7.67 1.63 27.98
CA LYS A 20 8.59 1.48 26.84
C LYS A 20 8.44 2.67 25.93
N GLU A 21 9.52 3.43 25.80
CA GLU A 21 9.66 4.63 24.98
C GLU A 21 9.25 4.34 23.52
N PHE A 22 8.21 5.03 23.05
CA PHE A 22 7.98 5.23 21.63
C PHE A 22 9.11 6.12 21.11
N LEU A 23 10.07 5.54 20.40
CA LEU A 23 11.11 6.31 19.71
C LEU A 23 10.44 7.13 18.59
N GLY A 24 10.19 8.41 18.86
CA GLY A 24 9.94 9.43 17.84
C GLY A 24 8.79 10.40 18.09
N PHE A 25 7.96 10.24 19.11
CA PHE A 25 6.84 11.16 19.38
C PHE A 25 6.71 11.42 20.88
N THR A 26 6.55 12.69 21.26
CA THR A 26 6.29 13.06 22.64
C THR A 26 4.84 12.72 23.00
N GLU A 27 4.56 12.52 24.28
CA GLU A 27 3.20 12.28 24.78
C GLU A 27 2.21 13.40 24.37
N ALA A 28 2.73 14.62 24.15
CA ALA A 28 1.99 15.76 23.62
C ALA A 28 1.60 15.61 22.13
N ASP A 29 2.42 14.95 21.32
CA ASP A 29 2.13 14.71 19.89
C ASP A 29 0.99 13.69 19.74
N ILE A 30 0.92 12.71 20.65
CA ILE A 30 -0.16 11.73 20.71
C ILE A 30 -1.46 12.41 21.16
N LEU A 31 -1.41 13.23 22.21
CA LEU A 31 -2.61 13.89 22.76
C LEU A 31 -3.24 14.90 21.77
N ASN A 32 -2.42 15.60 20.99
CA ASN A 32 -2.89 16.56 19.98
C ASN A 32 -3.51 15.90 18.74
N SER A 33 -3.26 14.60 18.51
CA SER A 33 -3.86 13.84 17.40
C SER A 33 -5.26 13.27 17.70
N VAL A 34 -5.69 13.33 18.97
CA VAL A 34 -6.92 12.66 19.47
C VAL A 34 -8.11 13.62 19.64
N ILE A 35 -7.99 14.92 19.38
CA ILE A 35 -9.10 15.87 19.58
C ILE A 35 -9.35 16.71 18.34
N ASP A 36 -10.26 16.22 17.49
CA ASP A 36 -11.42 17.04 17.07
C ASP A 36 -12.64 16.14 16.81
N MET A 37 -13.08 15.42 17.85
CA MET A 37 -14.43 14.85 17.90
C MET A 37 -15.35 15.83 18.64
N ASN A 38 -15.72 16.92 17.98
CA ASN A 38 -16.84 17.76 18.42
C ASN A 38 -17.49 18.46 17.23
N SER A 39 -18.45 17.79 16.59
CA SER A 39 -19.75 18.40 16.30
C SER A 39 -20.72 17.36 15.75
N ASN A 40 -21.73 17.07 16.56
CA ASN A 40 -23.11 16.68 16.19
C ASN A 40 -23.32 15.79 14.98
N ASP A 41 -23.55 14.50 15.23
CA ASP A 41 -24.69 13.76 14.65
C ASP A 41 -24.93 12.47 15.46
N LEU A 42 -25.50 12.65 16.66
CA LEU A 42 -26.20 11.59 17.36
C LEU A 42 -27.67 11.66 16.95
N VAL A 43 -28.05 10.88 15.94
CA VAL A 43 -29.47 10.57 15.69
C VAL A 43 -29.73 9.13 16.10
N GLY A 44 -30.65 8.98 17.04
CA GLY A 44 -30.87 7.79 17.86
C GLY A 44 -31.34 6.56 17.09
N PHE A 45 -30.88 5.41 17.59
CA PHE A 45 -31.46 4.11 17.29
C PHE A 45 -32.66 3.90 18.21
N ASN A 46 -33.86 3.86 17.63
CA ASN A 46 -35.01 3.18 18.22
C ASN A 46 -35.15 1.80 17.58
N ASP A 47 -35.47 0.83 18.42
CA ASP A 47 -35.77 -0.57 18.10
C ASP A 47 -36.69 -0.73 16.89
N PHE A 48 -36.38 -1.69 16.00
CA PHE A 48 -37.41 -2.51 15.37
C PHE A 48 -36.85 -3.84 14.87
N GLU A 49 -37.25 -4.93 15.54
CA GLU A 49 -37.22 -6.28 14.99
C GLU A 49 -38.19 -6.36 13.80
N SER A 50 -37.80 -7.02 12.70
CA SER A 50 -38.50 -8.23 12.24
C SER A 50 -37.99 -8.71 10.88
N LYS A 51 -38.07 -10.03 10.75
CA LYS A 51 -37.72 -10.90 9.64
C LYS A 51 -38.38 -10.50 8.33
N THR A 52 -37.68 -10.65 7.20
CA THR A 52 -38.23 -11.31 6.01
C THR A 52 -37.14 -11.65 4.99
N THR A 53 -37.00 -12.95 4.72
CA THR A 53 -36.45 -13.55 3.50
C THR A 53 -37.35 -13.22 2.31
N PHE A 54 -36.81 -12.86 1.14
CA PHE A 54 -37.39 -13.31 -0.14
C PHE A 54 -36.37 -13.31 -1.30
N SER A 55 -36.56 -14.31 -2.14
CA SER A 55 -35.79 -14.73 -3.29
C SER A 55 -36.11 -13.95 -4.58
N SER A 56 -35.28 -14.21 -5.59
CA SER A 56 -35.59 -14.29 -7.03
C SER A 56 -35.87 -12.98 -7.82
N VAL A 57 -34.90 -12.70 -8.69
CA VAL A 57 -34.97 -12.19 -10.07
C VAL A 57 -36.38 -12.03 -10.66
N ASN A 58 -36.66 -10.82 -11.15
CA ASN A 58 -37.61 -10.59 -12.24
C ASN A 58 -36.94 -9.68 -13.29
N VAL A 59 -36.66 -10.25 -14.46
CA VAL A 59 -36.37 -9.52 -15.69
C VAL A 59 -37.69 -9.41 -16.45
N ILE A 60 -38.21 -8.20 -16.62
CA ILE A 60 -39.32 -7.91 -17.54
C ILE A 60 -39.00 -6.61 -18.29
N GLY A 61 -38.98 -6.72 -19.62
CA GLY A 61 -39.57 -5.71 -20.50
C GLY A 61 -38.72 -4.50 -20.87
N SER A 62 -38.24 -4.53 -22.11
CA SER A 62 -37.72 -3.39 -22.87
C SER A 62 -38.69 -2.20 -22.90
N CYS A 63 -38.19 -1.02 -22.55
CA CYS A 63 -38.69 0.27 -23.03
C CYS A 63 -37.53 1.29 -23.08
N ASN A 64 -37.37 1.91 -24.26
CA ASN A 64 -36.35 2.89 -24.57
C ASN A 64 -36.61 4.20 -23.81
N HIS A 65 -35.98 4.39 -22.66
CA HIS A 65 -35.65 5.69 -22.11
C HIS A 65 -34.27 5.61 -21.46
N GLU A 66 -33.38 6.53 -21.82
CA GLU A 66 -32.10 6.76 -21.18
C GLU A 66 -32.35 7.05 -19.70
N HIS A 67 -32.33 6.00 -18.87
CA HIS A 67 -32.10 6.15 -17.45
C HIS A 67 -30.62 6.51 -17.27
N SER A 68 -30.31 7.79 -17.46
CA SER A 68 -29.16 8.39 -16.80
C SER A 68 -29.30 8.07 -15.33
N LEU A 69 -28.48 7.14 -14.83
CA LEU A 69 -28.28 6.95 -13.41
C LEU A 69 -27.84 8.30 -12.87
N VAL A 70 -28.75 9.02 -12.24
CA VAL A 70 -28.41 10.19 -11.44
C VAL A 70 -27.65 9.63 -10.24
N VAL A 71 -26.34 9.49 -10.42
CA VAL A 71 -25.40 9.34 -9.33
C VAL A 71 -25.54 10.64 -8.55
N SER A 72 -26.29 10.58 -7.44
CA SER A 72 -26.27 11.65 -6.44
C SER A 72 -24.80 12.00 -6.20
N PRO A 73 -24.39 13.28 -6.20
CA PRO A 73 -23.00 13.64 -6.05
C PRO A 73 -22.55 13.15 -4.69
N VAL A 74 -21.95 11.95 -4.65
CA VAL A 74 -21.20 11.50 -3.49
C VAL A 74 -20.14 12.55 -3.35
N THR A 75 -20.26 13.39 -2.32
CA THR A 75 -19.21 14.32 -1.97
C THR A 75 -17.96 13.49 -1.80
N LYS A 76 -17.02 13.67 -2.73
CA LYS A 76 -15.73 12.99 -2.65
C LYS A 76 -15.16 13.30 -1.27
N ARG A 77 -14.55 12.30 -0.65
CA ARG A 77 -13.94 12.40 0.68
C ARG A 77 -12.43 12.23 0.58
N THR A 78 -11.72 12.64 1.62
CA THR A 78 -10.29 12.38 1.79
C THR A 78 -10.05 10.89 2.07
N LEU A 79 -8.88 10.40 1.66
CA LEU A 79 -8.53 8.98 1.74
C LEU A 79 -7.79 8.66 3.05
N ARG A 80 -8.21 7.60 3.76
CA ARG A 80 -7.49 7.03 4.92
C ARG A 80 -6.83 5.71 4.53
N VAL A 81 -5.51 5.61 4.70
CA VAL A 81 -4.72 4.47 4.21
C VAL A 81 -4.05 3.73 5.36
N LEU A 82 -4.10 2.40 5.33
CA LEU A 82 -3.24 1.53 6.13
C LEU A 82 -2.29 0.77 5.20
N SER A 83 -0.98 1.02 5.34
CA SER A 83 0.08 0.37 4.58
C SER A 83 0.84 -0.59 5.48
N LEU A 84 0.82 -1.88 5.13
CA LEU A 84 1.54 -2.94 5.81
C LEU A 84 2.79 -3.30 5.00
N PHE A 85 3.94 -3.45 5.66
CA PHE A 85 5.23 -3.70 4.99
C PHE A 85 5.58 -2.54 4.04
N ASP A 86 5.44 -1.31 4.52
CA ASP A 86 5.39 -0.09 3.70
C ASP A 86 6.70 0.21 2.94
N GLY A 87 7.84 -0.22 3.48
CA GLY A 87 9.15 -0.01 2.88
C GLY A 87 9.46 1.47 2.73
N ILE A 88 9.64 1.95 1.50
CA ILE A 88 9.99 3.35 1.25
C ILE A 88 8.75 4.26 1.04
N SER A 89 7.59 3.86 1.55
CA SER A 89 6.30 4.56 1.40
C SER A 89 5.93 4.82 -0.06
N SER A 90 6.14 3.81 -0.91
CA SER A 90 5.80 3.88 -2.33
C SER A 90 4.30 4.12 -2.55
N GLY A 91 3.44 3.57 -1.68
CA GLY A 91 2.00 3.81 -1.73
C GLY A 91 1.63 5.26 -1.49
N LEU A 92 2.19 5.89 -0.45
CA LEU A 92 2.00 7.31 -0.17
C LEU A 92 2.45 8.19 -1.34
N PHE A 93 3.68 7.94 -1.84
CA PHE A 93 4.21 8.66 -2.99
C PHE A 93 3.29 8.58 -4.22
N VAL A 94 2.79 7.39 -4.55
CA VAL A 94 1.90 7.21 -5.70
C VAL A 94 0.58 7.95 -5.50
N LEU A 95 -0.08 7.75 -4.36
CA LEU A 95 -1.39 8.35 -4.08
C LEU A 95 -1.32 9.88 -4.07
N GLU A 96 -0.31 10.44 -3.40
CA GLU A 96 -0.17 11.90 -3.25
C GLU A 96 0.44 12.56 -4.50
N ASN A 97 1.56 12.03 -5.03
CA ASN A 97 2.34 12.74 -6.05
C ASN A 97 2.02 12.32 -7.49
N MET A 98 1.56 11.09 -7.73
CA MET A 98 1.26 10.63 -9.09
C MET A 98 -0.24 10.72 -9.40
N LEU A 99 -1.10 10.51 -8.40
CA LEU A 99 -2.56 10.51 -8.56
C LEU A 99 -3.25 11.75 -7.97
N ASN A 100 -2.49 12.61 -7.27
CA ASN A 100 -2.98 13.84 -6.65
C ASN A 100 -4.17 13.63 -5.70
N ILE A 101 -4.26 12.48 -5.03
CA ILE A 101 -5.33 12.17 -4.08
C ILE A 101 -5.05 12.86 -2.75
N ASP A 102 -6.09 13.45 -2.16
CA ASP A 102 -6.02 14.06 -0.84
C ASP A 102 -6.11 12.98 0.26
N ILE A 103 -5.06 12.90 1.07
CA ILE A 103 -4.88 11.85 2.08
C ILE A 103 -5.09 12.48 3.44
N GLU A 104 -6.10 11.99 4.15
CA GLU A 104 -6.44 12.43 5.50
C GLU A 104 -5.40 11.94 6.51
N VAL A 105 -5.05 10.65 6.41
CA VAL A 105 -4.03 10.02 7.25
C VAL A 105 -3.45 8.79 6.55
N TYR A 106 -2.15 8.59 6.74
CA TYR A 106 -1.41 7.44 6.25
C TYR A 106 -0.78 6.68 7.41
N PHE A 107 -1.31 5.51 7.73
CA PHE A 107 -0.74 4.61 8.74
C PHE A 107 0.25 3.65 8.08
N SER A 108 1.44 3.50 8.67
CA SER A 108 2.50 2.65 8.15
C SER A 108 2.95 1.63 9.19
N SER A 109 2.99 0.35 8.82
CA SER A 109 3.59 -0.72 9.60
C SER A 109 4.89 -1.17 8.93
N GLU A 110 6.02 -0.75 9.50
CA GLU A 110 7.38 -1.01 9.01
C GLU A 110 8.34 -1.20 10.20
N ILE A 111 9.37 -2.03 10.00
CA ILE A 111 10.38 -2.39 11.01
C ILE A 111 11.83 -2.24 10.51
N ASP A 112 12.04 -2.14 9.20
CA ASP A 112 13.35 -1.92 8.60
C ASP A 112 13.84 -0.51 8.99
N LYS A 113 14.90 -0.47 9.79
CA LYS A 113 15.49 0.77 10.29
C LYS A 113 15.88 1.77 9.19
N HIS A 114 16.26 1.30 8.00
CA HIS A 114 16.66 2.17 6.90
C HIS A 114 15.43 2.74 6.19
N ALA A 115 14.39 1.93 6.03
CA ALA A 115 13.08 2.39 5.58
C ALA A 115 12.49 3.43 6.53
N LEU A 116 12.41 3.13 7.83
CA LEU A 116 11.89 4.05 8.86
C LEU A 116 12.65 5.38 8.87
N ARG A 117 13.98 5.35 8.75
CA ARG A 117 14.80 6.56 8.67
C ARG A 117 14.46 7.39 7.43
N LEU A 118 14.35 6.74 6.27
CA LEU A 118 13.96 7.42 5.03
C LEU A 118 12.56 8.02 5.12
N GLN A 119 11.61 7.30 5.72
CA GLN A 119 10.25 7.77 5.92
C GLN A 119 10.21 9.00 6.83
N SER A 120 10.94 8.97 7.94
CA SER A 120 11.05 10.10 8.88
C SER A 120 11.57 11.38 8.22
N ASP A 121 12.57 11.27 7.35
CA ASP A 121 13.17 12.43 6.68
C ASP A 121 12.32 12.96 5.52
N ARG A 122 11.76 12.06 4.70
CA ARG A 122 10.98 12.43 3.51
C ARG A 122 9.55 12.86 3.82
N TRP A 123 8.94 12.20 4.80
CA TRP A 123 7.50 12.29 5.10
C TRP A 123 7.26 12.76 6.52
N SER A 124 8.16 13.57 7.07
CA SER A 124 8.09 14.11 8.43
C SER A 124 6.69 14.66 8.73
N GLY A 125 6.03 14.10 9.74
CA GLY A 125 4.69 14.48 10.18
C GLY A 125 3.51 13.99 9.33
N LYS A 126 3.73 13.27 8.22
CA LYS A 126 2.66 12.75 7.35
C LYS A 126 2.32 11.27 7.58
N ILE A 127 3.23 10.50 8.17
CA ILE A 127 3.06 9.07 8.39
C ILE A 127 2.90 8.78 9.88
N VAL A 128 1.85 8.05 10.23
CA VAL A 128 1.66 7.49 11.57
C VAL A 128 2.27 6.09 11.61
N GLN A 129 3.36 5.92 12.37
CA GLN A 129 4.08 4.65 12.48
C GLN A 129 3.42 3.71 13.48
N LEU A 130 3.11 2.49 13.04
CA LEU A 130 2.52 1.42 13.87
C LEU A 130 3.53 0.35 14.29
N GLY A 131 4.74 0.36 13.70
CA GLY A 131 5.77 -0.63 13.98
C GLY A 131 5.43 -2.01 13.41
N ASP A 132 5.71 -3.07 14.17
CA ASP A 132 5.58 -4.45 13.71
C ASP A 132 4.12 -4.86 13.46
N VAL A 133 3.85 -5.38 12.26
CA VAL A 133 2.52 -5.84 11.83
C VAL A 133 1.90 -6.87 12.79
N ARG A 134 2.74 -7.65 13.48
CA ARG A 134 2.30 -8.68 14.43
C ARG A 134 1.63 -8.09 15.66
N ASN A 135 1.90 -6.83 15.96
CA ASN A 135 1.34 -6.11 17.11
C ASN A 135 0.05 -5.36 16.76
N ILE A 136 -0.43 -5.43 15.52
CA ILE A 136 -1.70 -4.81 15.12
C ILE A 136 -2.87 -5.67 15.62
N THR A 137 -3.53 -5.17 16.67
CA THR A 137 -4.69 -5.84 17.30
C THR A 137 -6.02 -5.26 16.81
N GLU A 138 -7.12 -5.92 17.16
CA GLU A 138 -8.47 -5.43 16.84
C GLU A 138 -8.77 -4.09 17.53
N GLU A 139 -8.27 -3.91 18.75
CA GLU A 139 -8.38 -2.68 19.51
C GLU A 139 -7.63 -1.54 18.83
N LEU A 140 -6.41 -1.80 18.34
CA LEU A 140 -5.68 -0.81 17.55
C LEU A 140 -6.46 -0.46 16.29
N LEU A 141 -6.95 -1.45 15.52
CA LEU A 141 -7.77 -1.20 14.34
C LEU A 141 -9.05 -0.40 14.65
N LEU A 142 -9.64 -0.54 15.85
CA LEU A 142 -10.74 0.32 16.30
C LEU A 142 -10.28 1.75 16.53
N ALA A 143 -9.14 1.94 17.19
CA ALA A 143 -8.56 3.25 17.44
C ALA A 143 -8.12 3.98 16.16
N LEU A 144 -7.67 3.26 15.12
CA LEU A 144 -7.36 3.85 13.81
C LEU A 144 -8.62 4.39 13.10
N GLY A 145 -9.81 3.98 13.53
CA GLY A 145 -11.08 4.36 12.94
C GLY A 145 -11.27 3.81 11.53
N ARG A 146 -11.84 4.63 10.65
CA ARG A 146 -12.12 4.26 9.26
C ARG A 146 -10.82 4.05 8.48
N ILE A 147 -10.74 2.96 7.73
CA ILE A 147 -9.70 2.72 6.72
C ILE A 147 -10.39 2.50 5.39
N ASP A 148 -9.97 3.27 4.39
CA ASP A 148 -10.56 3.28 3.06
C ASP A 148 -9.77 2.39 2.08
N LEU A 149 -8.45 2.33 2.31
CA LEU A 149 -7.51 1.58 1.50
C LEU A 149 -6.50 0.83 2.39
N LEU A 150 -6.46 -0.50 2.28
CA LEU A 150 -5.40 -1.35 2.85
C LEU A 150 -4.42 -1.76 1.75
N ILE A 151 -3.13 -1.51 1.93
CA ILE A 151 -2.12 -1.92 0.95
C ILE A 151 -0.97 -2.66 1.64
N GLY A 152 -0.27 -3.53 0.91
CA GLY A 152 0.97 -4.10 1.42
C GLY A 152 1.64 -5.14 0.52
N GLY A 153 2.92 -5.40 0.78
CA GLY A 153 3.69 -6.43 0.10
C GLY A 153 4.62 -7.15 1.08
N SER A 154 4.25 -8.35 1.50
CA SER A 154 5.05 -9.09 2.50
C SER A 154 6.44 -9.44 1.96
N PRO A 155 7.46 -9.61 2.82
CA PRO A 155 8.79 -10.01 2.39
C PRO A 155 8.81 -11.31 1.55
N CYS A 156 9.26 -11.22 0.31
CA CYS A 156 9.22 -12.35 -0.64
C CYS A 156 10.41 -13.31 -0.54
N ASN A 157 11.33 -13.11 0.41
CA ASN A 157 12.59 -13.85 0.50
C ASN A 157 12.35 -15.37 0.60
N GLU A 158 11.42 -15.79 1.44
CA GLU A 158 11.08 -17.20 1.68
C GLU A 158 10.00 -17.72 0.72
N LEU A 159 9.40 -16.86 -0.10
CA LEU A 159 8.35 -17.23 -1.06
C LEU A 159 8.89 -17.35 -2.50
N SER A 160 10.07 -16.78 -2.77
CA SER A 160 10.62 -16.75 -4.12
C SER A 160 11.40 -18.01 -4.47
N ARG A 161 11.20 -18.53 -5.69
CA ARG A 161 11.98 -19.62 -6.29
C ARG A 161 13.48 -19.32 -6.40
N VAL A 162 13.88 -18.06 -6.34
CA VAL A 162 15.30 -17.66 -6.41
C VAL A 162 16.05 -17.96 -5.11
N ASN A 163 15.35 -18.17 -3.99
CA ASN A 163 15.95 -18.53 -2.71
C ASN A 163 15.91 -20.05 -2.51
N TRP A 164 17.08 -20.69 -2.54
CA TRP A 164 17.21 -22.14 -2.32
C TRP A 164 17.06 -22.55 -0.84
N ARG A 165 17.18 -21.59 0.11
CA ARG A 165 17.02 -21.80 1.56
C ARG A 165 15.60 -21.49 2.05
N ARG A 166 14.65 -21.34 1.13
CA ARG A 166 13.28 -20.97 1.42
C ARG A 166 12.62 -21.90 2.44
N ARG A 167 11.84 -21.32 3.34
CA ARG A 167 10.98 -22.00 4.31
C ARG A 167 9.52 -21.88 3.89
N SER A 168 8.69 -22.81 4.37
CA SER A 168 7.25 -22.79 4.09
C SER A 168 6.61 -21.48 4.54
N MET A 169 5.59 -21.02 3.82
CA MET A 169 4.71 -19.93 4.27
C MET A 169 4.02 -20.27 5.61
N HIS A 170 3.80 -21.56 5.88
CA HIS A 170 3.16 -22.03 7.10
C HIS A 170 4.11 -22.16 8.30
N ASP A 171 5.42 -21.99 8.10
CA ASP A 171 6.39 -21.92 9.20
C ASP A 171 6.24 -20.56 9.92
N PRO A 172 5.84 -20.49 11.19
CA PRO A 172 5.67 -19.24 11.93
C PRO A 172 6.93 -18.37 12.00
N GLU A 173 8.12 -18.98 11.85
CA GLU A 173 9.40 -18.28 11.85
C GLU A 173 9.83 -17.80 10.45
N SER A 174 9.08 -18.16 9.41
CA SER A 174 9.30 -17.73 8.04
C SER A 174 8.76 -16.32 7.81
N SER A 175 9.51 -15.48 7.08
CA SER A 175 8.98 -14.18 6.65
C SER A 175 7.76 -14.31 5.72
N GLY A 176 7.59 -15.49 5.09
CA GLY A 176 6.39 -15.80 4.30
C GLY A 176 5.12 -15.86 5.15
N HIS A 177 5.23 -16.21 6.44
CA HIS A 177 4.09 -16.30 7.35
C HIS A 177 3.40 -14.95 7.58
N LEU A 178 4.12 -13.84 7.36
CA LEU A 178 3.57 -12.49 7.54
C LEU A 178 2.39 -12.18 6.60
N ILE A 179 2.18 -12.99 5.54
CA ILE A 179 0.96 -12.95 4.71
C ILE A 179 -0.30 -13.14 5.57
N PHE A 180 -0.27 -14.03 6.57
CA PHE A 180 -1.42 -14.27 7.43
C PHE A 180 -1.79 -13.06 8.29
N ASN A 181 -0.80 -12.23 8.68
CA ASN A 181 -1.09 -10.96 9.36
C ASN A 181 -1.84 -10.00 8.43
N TYR A 182 -1.45 -9.91 7.16
CA TYR A 182 -2.16 -9.11 6.18
C TYR A 182 -3.61 -9.58 6.01
N VAL A 183 -3.82 -10.89 5.82
CA VAL A 183 -5.16 -11.49 5.65
C VAL A 183 -6.03 -11.24 6.88
N LYS A 184 -5.49 -11.44 8.10
CA LYS A 184 -6.22 -11.17 9.35
C LYS A 184 -6.69 -9.71 9.45
N ILE A 185 -5.82 -8.76 9.13
CA ILE A 185 -6.14 -7.33 9.17
C ILE A 185 -7.16 -6.98 8.07
N LYS A 186 -6.96 -7.48 6.85
CA LYS A 186 -7.90 -7.32 5.72
C LYS A 186 -9.30 -7.81 6.11
N ASP A 187 -9.42 -9.01 6.65
CA ASP A 187 -10.71 -9.61 7.02
C ASP A 187 -11.38 -8.90 8.19
N SER A 188 -10.60 -8.33 9.12
CA SER A 188 -11.13 -7.44 10.16
C SER A 188 -11.73 -6.16 9.57
N LEU A 189 -10.96 -5.45 8.75
CA LEU A 189 -11.39 -4.19 8.12
C LEU A 189 -12.61 -4.42 7.20
N GLN A 190 -12.58 -5.48 6.40
CA GLN A 190 -13.67 -5.83 5.49
C GLN A 190 -14.98 -6.11 6.25
N ARG A 191 -14.93 -6.85 7.37
CA ARG A 191 -16.13 -7.10 8.21
C ARG A 191 -16.72 -5.80 8.78
N ARG A 192 -15.87 -4.85 9.16
CA ARG A 192 -16.32 -3.55 9.70
C ARG A 192 -17.00 -2.69 8.66
N VAL A 193 -16.44 -2.67 7.45
CA VAL A 193 -16.97 -1.83 6.37
C VAL A 193 -18.28 -2.38 5.80
N VAL A 194 -18.49 -3.69 5.82
CA VAL A 194 -19.80 -4.30 5.51
C VAL A 194 -20.90 -3.73 6.40
N ALA A 195 -20.60 -3.42 7.67
CA ALA A 195 -21.57 -2.81 8.58
C ALA A 195 -21.83 -1.32 8.29
N SER A 196 -20.88 -0.60 7.67
CA SER A 196 -20.97 0.84 7.43
C SER A 196 -21.43 1.23 6.02
N GLY A 197 -21.47 0.28 5.06
CA GLY A 197 -21.89 0.52 3.67
C GLY A 197 -20.94 1.40 2.85
N LEU A 198 -19.74 1.70 3.37
CA LEU A 198 -18.72 2.51 2.68
C LEU A 198 -17.87 1.63 1.75
N PRO A 199 -17.22 2.18 0.71
CA PRO A 199 -16.28 1.41 -0.09
C PRO A 199 -14.99 1.14 0.70
N PHE A 200 -14.50 -0.11 0.64
CA PHE A 200 -13.20 -0.53 1.16
C PHE A 200 -12.40 -1.20 0.07
N PHE A 201 -11.19 -0.69 -0.14
CA PHE A 201 -10.26 -1.18 -1.14
C PHE A 201 -9.06 -1.84 -0.46
N TRP A 202 -8.54 -2.88 -1.10
CA TRP A 202 -7.32 -3.51 -0.66
C TRP A 202 -6.45 -3.97 -1.84
N LEU A 203 -5.13 -3.95 -1.63
CA LEU A 203 -4.14 -4.37 -2.60
C LEU A 203 -2.95 -5.05 -1.91
N PHE A 204 -2.72 -6.30 -2.27
CA PHE A 204 -1.58 -7.09 -1.82
C PHE A 204 -0.67 -7.45 -3.00
N GLU A 205 0.65 -7.30 -2.83
CA GLU A 205 1.64 -7.61 -3.87
C GLU A 205 2.63 -8.69 -3.41
N ASN A 206 3.04 -9.54 -4.35
CA ASN A 206 4.19 -10.43 -4.16
C ASN A 206 4.89 -10.81 -5.48
N THR A 207 6.06 -11.43 -5.37
CA THR A 207 6.85 -11.90 -6.52
C THR A 207 6.08 -12.89 -7.39
N SER A 208 6.07 -12.71 -8.71
CA SER A 208 5.48 -13.72 -9.61
C SER A 208 6.34 -14.98 -9.73
N HIS A 209 7.59 -14.94 -9.23
CA HIS A 209 8.54 -16.04 -9.29
C HIS A 209 8.46 -16.86 -8.00
N MET A 210 7.31 -17.49 -7.78
CA MET A 210 7.00 -18.42 -6.70
C MET A 210 6.61 -19.79 -7.28
N GLU A 211 6.54 -20.82 -6.44
CA GLU A 211 6.03 -22.12 -6.87
C GLU A 211 4.50 -22.13 -6.99
N ASP A 212 3.97 -23.04 -7.79
CA ASP A 212 2.54 -23.09 -8.11
C ASP A 212 1.70 -23.44 -6.88
N ASP A 213 2.24 -24.23 -5.96
CA ASP A 213 1.63 -24.55 -4.66
C ASP A 213 1.57 -23.31 -3.76
N VAL A 214 2.67 -22.57 -3.62
CA VAL A 214 2.73 -21.30 -2.88
C VAL A 214 1.76 -20.28 -3.47
N LEU A 215 1.67 -20.20 -4.80
CA LEU A 215 0.72 -19.33 -5.49
C LEU A 215 -0.72 -19.72 -5.16
N SER A 216 -1.05 -21.02 -5.24
CA SER A 216 -2.36 -21.57 -4.89
C SER A 216 -2.72 -21.27 -3.43
N ASP A 217 -1.79 -21.44 -2.50
CA ASP A 217 -2.00 -21.18 -1.08
C ASP A 217 -2.28 -19.69 -0.82
N ILE A 218 -1.48 -18.78 -1.41
CA ILE A 218 -1.70 -17.33 -1.29
C ILE A 218 -3.06 -16.94 -1.90
N THR A 219 -3.39 -17.45 -3.09
CA THR A 219 -4.68 -17.21 -3.73
C THR A 219 -5.85 -17.71 -2.87
N SER A 220 -5.70 -18.88 -2.26
CA SER A 220 -6.69 -19.46 -1.35
C SER A 220 -6.93 -18.58 -0.13
N VAL A 221 -5.87 -18.16 0.58
CA VAL A 221 -6.00 -17.34 1.80
C VAL A 221 -6.43 -15.90 1.50
N MET A 222 -6.09 -15.36 0.33
CA MET A 222 -6.54 -14.03 -0.11
C MET A 222 -8.02 -14.03 -0.54
N GLY A 223 -8.53 -15.18 -0.99
CA GLY A 223 -9.90 -15.33 -1.49
C GLY A 223 -10.14 -14.61 -2.83
N SER A 224 -9.09 -14.36 -3.62
CA SER A 224 -9.16 -13.71 -4.93
C SER A 224 -8.04 -14.21 -5.84
N GLU A 225 -8.27 -14.22 -7.14
CA GLU A 225 -7.23 -14.48 -8.14
C GLU A 225 -6.28 -13.28 -8.28
N PRO A 226 -4.97 -13.51 -8.50
CA PRO A 226 -4.00 -12.47 -8.77
C PRO A 226 -4.10 -11.94 -10.19
N THR A 227 -3.82 -10.66 -10.36
CA THR A 227 -3.46 -10.06 -11.65
C THR A 227 -1.93 -9.98 -11.73
N THR A 228 -1.34 -10.66 -12.72
CA THR A 228 0.11 -10.58 -12.95
C THR A 228 0.41 -9.37 -13.83
N ILE A 229 1.26 -8.46 -13.37
CA ILE A 229 1.64 -7.26 -14.11
C ILE A 229 3.17 -7.18 -14.18
N CYS A 230 3.68 -6.87 -15.37
CA CYS A 230 5.10 -6.62 -15.58
C CYS A 230 5.38 -5.13 -15.67
N ALA A 231 6.40 -4.65 -14.97
CA ALA A 231 6.86 -3.27 -15.11
C ALA A 231 7.30 -2.90 -16.54
N SER A 232 7.57 -3.89 -17.41
CA SER A 232 7.92 -3.67 -18.82
C SER A 232 6.83 -2.94 -19.61
N ALA A 233 5.59 -2.96 -19.11
CA ALA A 233 4.47 -2.21 -19.67
C ALA A 233 4.56 -0.70 -19.44
N PHE A 234 5.48 -0.24 -18.60
CA PHE A 234 5.60 1.16 -18.18
C PHE A 234 7.05 1.68 -18.28
N VAL A 235 8.03 0.84 -17.98
CA VAL A 235 9.46 1.18 -17.93
C VAL A 235 10.31 0.05 -18.52
N PRO A 236 11.55 0.29 -18.98
CA PRO A 236 12.41 -0.72 -19.61
C PRO A 236 13.04 -1.70 -18.58
N MET A 237 12.20 -2.29 -17.73
CA MET A 237 12.59 -3.25 -16.69
C MET A 237 11.63 -4.44 -16.67
N ASN A 238 12.16 -5.65 -16.83
CA ASN A 238 11.39 -6.88 -16.64
C ASN A 238 11.25 -7.21 -15.15
N ARG A 239 10.18 -6.72 -14.53
CA ARG A 239 9.78 -6.97 -13.14
C ARG A 239 8.32 -7.41 -13.10
N LYS A 240 8.09 -8.72 -13.15
CA LYS A 240 6.77 -9.34 -13.03
C LYS A 240 6.41 -9.56 -11.55
N ARG A 241 5.18 -9.18 -11.18
CA ARG A 241 4.61 -9.31 -9.83
C ARG A 241 3.13 -9.69 -9.90
N ASN A 242 2.67 -10.38 -8.86
CA ASN A 242 1.29 -10.78 -8.69
C ASN A 242 0.62 -9.79 -7.74
N PHE A 243 -0.55 -9.30 -8.13
CA PHE A 243 -1.36 -8.36 -7.34
C PHE A 243 -2.72 -8.96 -7.04
N TRP A 244 -3.05 -9.09 -5.76
CA TRP A 244 -4.36 -9.48 -5.26
C TRP A 244 -5.07 -8.24 -4.75
N GLY A 245 -6.38 -8.13 -4.97
CA GLY A 245 -7.09 -6.95 -4.55
C GLY A 245 -8.45 -6.82 -5.21
N ASN A 246 -9.17 -5.79 -4.76
CA ASN A 246 -10.48 -5.43 -5.29
C ASN A 246 -10.50 -4.03 -5.90
N ILE A 247 -9.33 -3.50 -6.28
CA ILE A 247 -9.24 -2.21 -6.95
C ILE A 247 -10.01 -2.28 -8.29
N PRO A 248 -10.91 -1.32 -8.59
CA PRO A 248 -11.68 -1.33 -9.82
C PRO A 248 -10.77 -1.48 -11.06
N ARG A 249 -11.21 -2.25 -12.06
CA ARG A 249 -10.49 -2.42 -13.34
C ARG A 249 -9.07 -3.01 -13.25
N MET A 250 -8.62 -3.44 -12.06
CA MET A 250 -7.29 -4.03 -11.90
C MET A 250 -7.08 -5.26 -12.78
N ARG A 251 -8.11 -6.12 -12.92
CA ARG A 251 -8.03 -7.34 -13.74
C ARG A 251 -7.82 -7.05 -15.22
N ASP A 252 -8.26 -5.90 -15.72
CA ASP A 252 -8.09 -5.51 -17.12
C ASP A 252 -6.60 -5.28 -17.46
N LEU A 253 -5.77 -5.04 -16.44
CA LEU A 253 -4.34 -4.79 -16.58
C LEU A 253 -3.52 -6.03 -16.98
N CYS A 254 -4.09 -7.24 -16.91
CA CYS A 254 -3.40 -8.45 -17.37
C CYS A 254 -3.06 -8.41 -18.87
N THR A 255 -3.76 -7.58 -19.65
CA THR A 255 -3.54 -7.40 -21.10
C THR A 255 -2.34 -6.51 -21.44
N TYR A 256 -1.78 -5.78 -20.47
CA TYR A 256 -0.65 -4.87 -20.69
C TYR A 256 0.70 -5.59 -20.85
N THR A 257 0.76 -6.91 -20.69
CA THR A 257 2.02 -7.66 -20.74
C THR A 257 2.78 -7.52 -22.07
N ASP A 258 2.08 -7.15 -23.15
CA ASP A 258 2.63 -7.09 -24.51
C ASP A 258 2.77 -5.64 -25.04
N GLN A 259 2.32 -4.64 -24.29
CA GLN A 259 2.46 -3.24 -24.67
C GLN A 259 3.80 -2.69 -24.17
N THR A 260 4.58 -2.07 -25.05
CA THR A 260 5.83 -1.39 -24.69
C THR A 260 5.62 0.12 -24.78
N THR A 261 6.14 0.88 -23.82
CA THR A 261 6.01 2.34 -23.78
C THR A 261 6.86 3.07 -24.81
N GLY A 262 7.63 2.33 -25.62
CA GLY A 262 8.67 2.89 -26.48
C GLY A 262 9.89 3.43 -25.73
N LEU A 263 9.87 3.42 -24.38
CA LEU A 263 10.98 3.85 -23.55
C LEU A 263 12.08 2.80 -23.52
N GLU A 264 13.33 3.26 -23.57
CA GLU A 264 14.52 2.45 -23.47
C GLU A 264 15.33 2.81 -22.22
N LEU A 265 16.20 1.90 -21.77
CA LEU A 265 17.05 2.13 -20.60
C LEU A 265 17.86 3.43 -20.72
N GLN A 266 18.23 3.80 -21.95
CA GLN A 266 18.98 5.02 -22.24
C GLN A 266 18.27 6.29 -21.74
N ASP A 267 16.93 6.31 -21.76
CA ASP A 267 16.12 7.46 -21.34
C ASP A 267 16.24 7.75 -19.83
N PHE A 268 16.75 6.78 -19.06
CA PHE A 268 16.90 6.85 -17.61
C PHE A 268 18.35 7.09 -17.16
N LEU A 269 19.30 7.14 -18.11
CA LEU A 269 20.71 7.32 -17.79
C LEU A 269 21.09 8.79 -17.66
N ARG A 270 22.14 9.05 -16.88
CA ARG A 270 22.75 10.40 -16.81
C ARG A 270 23.50 10.71 -18.10
N PRO A 271 23.73 12.01 -18.41
CA PRO A 271 24.56 12.40 -19.54
C PRO A 271 25.92 11.71 -19.54
N ASN A 272 26.47 11.48 -20.74
CA ASN A 272 27.76 10.81 -20.98
C ASN A 272 27.81 9.32 -20.59
N ARG A 273 26.65 8.66 -20.45
CA ARG A 273 26.54 7.22 -20.18
C ARG A 273 25.67 6.57 -21.24
N ASN A 274 26.15 5.43 -21.75
CA ASN A 274 25.47 4.68 -22.80
C ASN A 274 24.93 3.37 -22.26
N ALA A 275 23.67 3.07 -22.54
CA ALA A 275 23.03 1.81 -22.20
C ALA A 275 23.60 0.69 -23.09
N ASN A 276 24.00 -0.42 -22.47
CA ASN A 276 24.45 -1.61 -23.21
C ASN A 276 23.24 -2.47 -23.66
N PHE A 277 22.07 -2.25 -23.07
CA PHE A 277 20.84 -2.97 -23.38
C PHE A 277 19.65 -2.00 -23.42
N SER A 278 18.65 -2.26 -24.26
CA SER A 278 17.40 -1.49 -24.28
C SER A 278 16.57 -1.63 -23.00
N SER A 279 16.76 -2.74 -22.27
CA SER A 279 16.06 -3.02 -21.00
C SER A 279 16.89 -3.89 -20.05
N VAL A 280 16.59 -3.75 -18.76
CA VAL A 280 17.20 -4.54 -17.68
C VAL A 280 16.26 -5.60 -17.11
N LYS A 281 16.83 -6.59 -16.42
CA LYS A 281 16.08 -7.51 -15.56
C LYS A 281 15.60 -6.79 -14.30
N THR A 282 14.85 -7.50 -13.45
CA THR A 282 14.34 -6.97 -12.18
C THR A 282 15.46 -6.34 -11.34
N VAL A 283 15.25 -5.10 -10.90
CA VAL A 283 16.07 -4.50 -9.84
C VAL A 283 15.80 -5.28 -8.54
N THR A 284 16.84 -5.88 -7.96
CA THR A 284 16.79 -6.61 -6.69
C THR A 284 17.80 -6.02 -5.71
N THR A 285 17.87 -6.56 -4.50
CA THR A 285 18.93 -6.22 -3.53
C THR A 285 20.35 -6.53 -4.05
N ASN A 286 20.49 -7.43 -5.04
CA ASN A 286 21.76 -7.76 -5.68
C ASN A 286 21.87 -7.14 -7.08
N ARG A 287 22.80 -6.19 -7.24
CA ARG A 287 23.06 -5.47 -8.50
C ARG A 287 23.53 -6.39 -9.63
N SER A 288 24.07 -7.56 -9.30
CA SER A 288 24.50 -8.54 -10.30
C SER A 288 23.33 -9.05 -11.14
N ASN A 289 22.09 -8.96 -10.64
CA ASN A 289 20.90 -9.33 -11.39
C ASN A 289 20.68 -8.45 -12.64
N LEU A 290 21.29 -7.26 -12.68
CA LEU A 290 21.19 -6.33 -13.81
C LEU A 290 22.17 -6.65 -14.94
N LYS A 291 23.09 -7.62 -14.77
CA LYS A 291 24.00 -8.06 -15.82
C LYS A 291 23.29 -8.98 -16.81
N LYS A 292 23.70 -8.97 -18.08
CA LYS A 292 23.36 -10.02 -19.06
C LYS A 292 24.64 -10.79 -19.40
N GLY A 293 24.75 -12.01 -18.89
CA GLY A 293 26.02 -12.72 -18.86
C GLY A 293 27.01 -11.99 -17.95
N VAL A 294 28.18 -11.63 -18.48
CA VAL A 294 29.20 -10.86 -17.76
C VAL A 294 29.03 -9.34 -17.90
N ALA A 295 28.34 -8.88 -18.95
CA ALA A 295 28.23 -7.48 -19.31
C ALA A 295 27.31 -6.71 -18.37
N LYS A 296 27.79 -5.56 -17.89
CA LYS A 296 27.02 -4.62 -17.07
C LYS A 296 26.05 -3.79 -17.93
N PRO A 297 25.01 -3.17 -17.35
CA PRO A 297 23.98 -2.49 -18.12
C PRO A 297 24.42 -1.16 -18.77
N VAL A 298 25.54 -0.56 -18.34
CA VAL A 298 25.96 0.77 -18.80
C VAL A 298 27.45 0.79 -19.11
N THR A 299 27.84 1.56 -20.12
CA THR A 299 29.24 1.92 -20.41
C THR A 299 29.44 3.43 -20.31
N MET A 300 30.53 3.85 -19.66
CA MET A 300 30.94 5.24 -19.52
C MET A 300 32.43 5.36 -19.86
N ASN A 301 32.78 6.14 -20.88
CA ASN A 301 34.17 6.32 -21.32
C ASN A 301 34.91 4.98 -21.55
N GLY A 302 34.25 4.03 -22.23
CA GLY A 302 34.79 2.69 -22.49
C GLY A 302 34.84 1.74 -21.28
N THR A 303 34.40 2.18 -20.10
CA THR A 303 34.37 1.35 -18.88
C THR A 303 32.94 0.93 -18.52
N GLU A 304 32.74 -0.37 -18.31
CA GLU A 304 31.46 -0.92 -17.89
C GLU A 304 31.12 -0.61 -16.42
N SER A 305 29.91 -0.11 -16.20
CA SER A 305 29.35 0.25 -14.90
C SER A 305 27.92 -0.29 -14.69
N HIS A 306 27.54 -0.44 -13.43
CA HIS A 306 26.13 -0.59 -13.06
C HIS A 306 25.40 0.77 -13.15
N LEU A 307 24.07 0.70 -13.10
CA LEU A 307 23.21 1.87 -12.90
C LEU A 307 23.56 2.57 -11.58
N TYR A 308 23.59 3.90 -11.60
CA TYR A 308 23.66 4.73 -10.40
C TYR A 308 22.34 4.68 -9.64
N VAL A 309 22.39 5.01 -8.33
CA VAL A 309 21.18 4.97 -7.48
C VAL A 309 20.07 5.86 -8.04
N ASN A 310 20.42 7.05 -8.50
CA ASN A 310 19.48 7.99 -9.10
C ASN A 310 18.96 7.60 -10.49
N GLU A 311 19.65 6.71 -11.20
CA GLU A 311 19.13 6.07 -12.43
C GLU A 311 18.14 4.97 -12.05
N VAL A 312 18.41 4.23 -10.97
CA VAL A 312 17.48 3.22 -10.42
C VAL A 312 16.22 3.86 -9.83
N GLU A 313 16.34 4.97 -9.10
CA GLU A 313 15.19 5.75 -8.61
C GLU A 313 14.27 6.14 -9.76
N SER A 314 14.85 6.77 -10.81
CA SER A 314 14.10 7.19 -12.00
C SER A 314 13.48 6.00 -12.73
N LEU A 315 14.20 4.89 -12.90
CA LEU A 315 13.70 3.67 -13.55
C LEU A 315 12.55 3.03 -12.76
N MET A 316 12.58 3.12 -11.43
CA MET A 316 11.52 2.66 -10.54
C MET A 316 10.34 3.64 -10.46
N GLY A 317 10.44 4.79 -11.15
CA GLY A 317 9.44 5.87 -11.20
C GLY A 317 9.41 6.79 -9.98
N PHE A 318 10.48 6.80 -9.19
CA PHE A 318 10.66 7.77 -8.10
C PHE A 318 11.42 9.00 -8.60
N PRO A 319 11.22 10.17 -7.94
CA PRO A 319 12.04 11.34 -8.18
C PRO A 319 13.52 11.02 -7.95
N ILE A 320 14.36 11.68 -8.71
CA ILE A 320 15.80 11.65 -8.48
C ILE A 320 16.06 12.16 -7.07
N HIS A 321 16.91 11.46 -6.32
CA HIS A 321 17.20 11.68 -4.92
C HIS A 321 16.11 11.21 -3.95
N TYR A 322 15.08 10.47 -4.38
CA TYR A 322 14.04 9.98 -3.48
C TYR A 322 14.59 9.26 -2.24
N THR A 323 15.63 8.43 -2.41
CA THR A 323 16.30 7.71 -1.31
C THR A 323 17.56 8.40 -0.80
N ASP A 324 17.79 9.65 -1.19
CA ASP A 324 18.94 10.44 -0.73
C ASP A 324 18.70 11.03 0.65
N GLY A 325 19.77 11.20 1.42
CA GLY A 325 19.71 11.62 2.82
C GLY A 325 19.83 10.46 3.81
N CYS A 326 19.61 10.74 5.10
CA CYS A 326 19.52 9.73 6.15
C CYS A 326 20.78 8.86 6.38
N ASP A 327 21.99 9.36 6.11
CA ASP A 327 23.26 8.60 6.10
C ASP A 327 23.16 7.17 5.53
N LEU A 328 22.31 6.99 4.51
CA LEU A 328 22.16 5.70 3.86
C LEU A 328 23.29 5.51 2.86
N SER A 329 24.05 4.43 3.00
CA SER A 329 25.01 4.00 2.00
C SER A 329 24.32 3.69 0.67
N VAL A 330 25.08 3.79 -0.42
CA VAL A 330 24.65 3.39 -1.77
C VAL A 330 24.02 1.99 -1.78
N THR A 331 24.61 1.05 -1.04
CA THR A 331 24.10 -0.32 -0.95
C THR A 331 22.74 -0.38 -0.26
N GLN A 332 22.55 0.33 0.86
CA GLN A 332 21.27 0.38 1.58
C GLN A 332 20.17 0.98 0.72
N ARG A 333 20.45 2.08 0.00
CA ARG A 333 19.51 2.70 -0.93
C ARG A 333 19.06 1.75 -2.03
N LEU A 334 20.01 1.03 -2.64
CA LEU A 334 19.70 0.03 -3.66
C LEU A 334 18.93 -1.18 -3.10
N GLN A 335 19.20 -1.59 -1.86
CA GLN A 335 18.43 -2.64 -1.19
C GLN A 335 16.99 -2.22 -0.91
N LEU A 336 16.76 -0.96 -0.53
CA LEU A 336 15.42 -0.39 -0.36
C LEU A 336 14.68 -0.33 -1.71
N LEU A 337 15.29 0.21 -2.77
CA LEU A 337 14.71 0.24 -4.12
C LEU A 337 14.46 -1.16 -4.70
N GLY A 338 15.34 -2.12 -4.41
CA GLY A 338 15.16 -3.51 -4.84
C GLY A 338 13.94 -4.19 -4.24
N ARG A 339 13.51 -3.74 -3.05
CA ARG A 339 12.32 -4.26 -2.33
C ARG A 339 11.06 -3.44 -2.58
N SER A 340 11.19 -2.16 -2.93
CA SER A 340 10.06 -1.26 -3.17
C SER A 340 9.22 -1.66 -4.38
N TRP A 341 7.99 -1.13 -4.47
CA TRP A 341 7.21 -1.22 -5.70
C TRP A 341 7.80 -0.39 -6.84
N CYS A 342 7.42 -0.75 -8.07
CA CYS A 342 7.60 0.09 -9.25
C CYS A 342 6.44 1.10 -9.28
N ALA A 343 6.72 2.38 -9.06
CA ALA A 343 5.69 3.40 -8.86
C ALA A 343 4.69 3.51 -10.03
N PRO A 344 5.10 3.45 -11.33
CA PRO A 344 4.17 3.53 -12.46
C PRO A 344 3.17 2.36 -12.51
N VAL A 345 3.59 1.16 -12.09
CA VAL A 345 2.70 -0.01 -12.02
C VAL A 345 1.61 0.23 -10.98
N VAL A 346 2.01 0.68 -9.78
CA VAL A 346 1.07 0.91 -8.68
C VAL A 346 0.17 2.12 -8.96
N ALA A 347 0.70 3.17 -9.60
CA ALA A 347 -0.09 4.30 -10.06
C ALA A 347 -1.18 3.85 -11.03
N LYS A 348 -0.86 2.96 -11.98
CA LYS A 348 -1.86 2.43 -12.91
C LYS A 348 -2.91 1.56 -12.22
N ILE A 349 -2.52 0.76 -11.22
CA ILE A 349 -3.46 -0.06 -10.43
C ILE A 349 -4.42 0.86 -9.65
N LEU A 350 -3.90 1.88 -8.97
CA LEU A 350 -4.66 2.74 -8.07
C LEU A 350 -5.35 3.93 -8.76
N GLU A 351 -5.10 4.17 -10.05
CA GLU A 351 -5.68 5.26 -10.85
C GLU A 351 -7.20 5.44 -10.66
N PRO A 352 -8.04 4.37 -10.64
CA PRO A 352 -9.48 4.52 -10.47
C PRO A 352 -9.91 5.14 -9.13
N LEU A 353 -9.04 5.12 -8.11
CA LEU A 353 -9.34 5.76 -6.83
C LEU A 353 -9.41 7.29 -6.94
N SER A 354 -8.77 7.89 -7.95
CA SER A 354 -8.86 9.34 -8.23
C SER A 354 -10.29 9.80 -8.64
N GLU A 355 -11.09 8.86 -9.16
CA GLU A 355 -12.50 9.10 -9.49
C GLU A 355 -13.39 9.06 -8.25
N ILE A 356 -12.94 8.43 -7.16
CA ILE A 356 -13.72 8.13 -5.95
C ILE A 356 -13.38 9.11 -4.80
N TYR A 357 -12.11 9.49 -4.66
CA TYR A 357 -11.61 10.32 -3.56
C TYR A 357 -11.28 11.74 -4.01
N LEU A 358 -11.23 12.67 -3.05
CA LEU A 358 -10.86 14.05 -3.31
C LEU A 358 -9.46 14.13 -3.89
N GLN A 359 -9.28 15.08 -4.80
CA GLN A 359 -7.96 15.45 -5.28
C GLN A 359 -7.48 16.68 -4.50
N LYS A 360 -6.16 16.81 -4.31
CA LYS A 360 -5.60 18.02 -3.69
C LYS A 360 -5.88 19.22 -4.58
N ARG A 361 -6.31 20.33 -3.96
CA ARG A 361 -6.49 21.60 -4.68
C ARG A 361 -5.15 22.04 -5.26
N SER A 362 -5.16 22.47 -6.51
CA SER A 362 -3.98 23.07 -7.13
C SER A 362 -3.66 24.38 -6.39
N LEU A 363 -2.39 24.63 -6.06
CA LEU A 363 -1.97 25.88 -5.40
C LEU A 363 -2.28 27.13 -6.25
N GLN A 364 -2.56 26.97 -7.55
CA GLN A 364 -2.93 28.05 -8.46
C GLN A 364 -4.39 28.51 -8.29
N GLU A 365 -5.30 27.63 -7.87
CA GLU A 365 -6.71 27.97 -7.66
C GLU A 365 -6.97 28.67 -6.32
N ALA A 366 -6.12 28.43 -5.31
CA ALA A 366 -6.24 29.09 -4.00
C ALA A 366 -5.97 30.61 -4.08
N SER A 367 -5.16 31.05 -5.04
CA SER A 367 -4.85 32.46 -5.29
C SER A 367 -5.90 33.21 -6.13
N GLN A 368 -6.93 32.52 -6.66
CA GLN A 368 -8.01 33.16 -7.44
C GLN A 368 -9.33 33.28 -6.68
N SER A 369 -9.40 32.78 -5.44
CA SER A 369 -10.60 32.89 -4.58
C SER A 369 -10.50 33.97 -3.51
N ASP A 370 -9.38 34.68 -3.43
CA ASP A 370 -9.09 35.74 -2.44
C ASP A 370 -9.03 37.16 -3.06
N GLU A 371 -9.46 37.34 -4.32
CA GLU A 371 -9.78 38.64 -4.96
C GLU A 371 -11.28 38.72 -5.29
#